data_AF-A0A126P8I5-F1
#
_entry.id   AF-A0A126P8I5-F1
#
_cell.length_a   1.000
_cell.length_b   1.000
_cell.length_c   1.000
_cell.angle_alpha   90.00
_cell.angle_beta   90.00
_cell.angle_gamma   90.00
#
_symmetry.space_group_name_H-M   'P 1'
#
loop_
_entity.id
_entity.type
_entity.pdbx_description
1 polymer ?
#
loop_
_entity_poly.entity_id
_entity_poly.type
_entity_poly.pdbx_seq_one_letter_code
_entity_poly.pdbx_strand_id
1 'polypeptide(L)'
;MPLETRPVLAVLDSAPLGAPASVYPAHGAVAKSTPAVPTPTPLLAGLRGWAYLHGEVWASESLPLGATVKVGVRQAYLIIGAAFAPAGRHSGAAWGVGLGTASQARGRFTPSLDVLLWWLNGNDGDVGKTQLAQLRPQLAWQLKQGGRWQLVGGPTLNLATARRTVGARPRWSVGQDQWLWFESFDDQPLLRLWPGVQLGLRF
;
A
#
# COMPACT_ATOMS: atom_id res chain seq x y z
N MET A 1 23.35 -50.29 -42.44
CA MET A 1 22.27 -51.24 -42.78
C MET A 1 20.94 -50.54 -42.58
N PRO A 2 20.03 -50.54 -43.58
CA PRO A 2 18.74 -49.85 -43.53
C PRO A 2 17.53 -50.79 -43.29
N LEU A 3 16.38 -50.16 -42.97
CA LEU A 3 14.98 -50.60 -43.10
C LEU A 3 14.46 -51.79 -42.26
N GLU A 4 13.43 -51.54 -41.44
CA GLU A 4 12.09 -52.01 -41.80
C GLU A 4 10.95 -51.30 -41.03
N THR A 5 9.81 -51.27 -41.71
CA THR A 5 8.57 -50.50 -41.49
C THR A 5 7.40 -51.43 -41.17
N ARG A 6 6.60 -51.14 -40.12
CA ARG A 6 5.10 -51.24 -39.96
C ARG A 6 4.36 -52.56 -40.41
N PRO A 7 3.02 -52.75 -40.26
CA PRO A 7 1.95 -52.17 -39.40
C PRO A 7 0.97 -53.20 -38.72
N VAL A 8 0.10 -52.67 -37.84
CA VAL A 8 -1.37 -52.87 -37.62
C VAL A 8 -2.06 -54.23 -37.90
N LEU A 9 -2.84 -54.74 -36.93
CA LEU A 9 -4.21 -55.23 -37.18
C LEU A 9 -5.11 -55.17 -35.92
N ALA A 10 -6.33 -54.69 -36.13
CA ALA A 10 -7.43 -54.59 -35.18
C ALA A 10 -8.28 -55.88 -35.18
N VAL A 11 -8.93 -56.20 -34.06
CA VAL A 11 -10.09 -57.11 -34.04
C VAL A 11 -11.17 -56.54 -33.14
N LEU A 12 -12.30 -56.24 -33.76
CA LEU A 12 -13.63 -56.04 -33.19
C LEU A 12 -14.35 -57.40 -33.25
N ASP A 13 -15.02 -57.79 -32.17
CA ASP A 13 -16.13 -58.77 -32.21
C ASP A 13 -16.98 -58.53 -30.94
N SER A 14 -18.13 -57.87 -31.05
CA SER A 14 -19.45 -58.38 -31.48
C SER A 14 -20.26 -58.95 -30.31
N ALA A 15 -21.44 -58.34 -30.09
CA ALA A 15 -22.47 -58.74 -29.13
C ALA A 15 -23.66 -59.34 -29.90
N PRO A 16 -24.52 -60.14 -29.24
CA PRO A 16 -25.93 -60.14 -29.59
C PRO A 16 -26.90 -60.00 -28.40
N LEU A 17 -28.08 -59.48 -28.75
CA LEU A 17 -29.26 -59.13 -27.95
C LEU A 17 -30.04 -60.33 -27.37
N GLY A 18 -30.83 -60.07 -26.30
CA GLY A 18 -32.07 -60.82 -25.99
C GLY A 18 -32.58 -60.66 -24.54
N ALA A 19 -33.69 -59.93 -24.32
CA ALA A 19 -34.35 -59.67 -23.03
C ALA A 19 -35.31 -60.83 -22.60
N PRO A 20 -35.87 -60.84 -21.36
CA PRO A 20 -37.12 -60.11 -21.13
C PRO A 20 -37.26 -59.41 -19.76
N ALA A 21 -38.34 -58.61 -19.68
CA ALA A 21 -38.72 -57.68 -18.64
C ALA A 21 -38.97 -58.27 -17.24
N SER A 22 -38.67 -57.48 -16.20
CA SER A 22 -39.29 -57.59 -14.88
C SER A 22 -39.90 -56.24 -14.51
N VAL A 23 -41.21 -56.27 -14.27
CA VAL A 23 -42.06 -55.15 -13.86
C VAL A 23 -42.04 -55.07 -12.34
N TYR A 24 -41.43 -54.01 -11.80
CA TYR A 24 -41.68 -53.56 -10.43
C TYR A 24 -41.72 -52.03 -10.40
N PRO A 25 -42.83 -51.40 -9.97
CA PRO A 25 -42.84 -49.96 -9.74
C PRO A 25 -42.30 -49.70 -8.33
N ALA A 26 -41.03 -49.28 -8.22
CA ALA A 26 -40.47 -48.83 -6.95
C ALA A 26 -40.56 -47.31 -6.85
N HIS A 27 -41.60 -46.86 -6.15
CA HIS A 27 -41.69 -45.67 -5.32
C HIS A 27 -40.63 -44.56 -5.48
N GLY A 28 -41.08 -43.41 -5.97
CA GLY A 28 -40.74 -42.08 -5.44
C GLY A 28 -39.27 -41.79 -5.17
N ALA A 29 -38.48 -41.55 -6.21
CA ALA A 29 -37.23 -40.82 -6.08
C ALA A 29 -37.55 -39.32 -5.84
N VAL A 30 -37.62 -38.92 -4.57
CA VAL A 30 -37.59 -37.51 -4.18
C VAL A 30 -36.22 -36.98 -4.62
N ALA A 31 -36.21 -36.13 -5.65
CA ALA A 31 -35.03 -35.40 -6.06
C ALA A 31 -34.54 -34.56 -4.88
N LYS A 32 -33.47 -35.01 -4.23
CA LYS A 32 -32.78 -34.25 -3.19
C LYS A 32 -32.11 -33.08 -3.90
N SER A 33 -32.74 -31.91 -3.87
CA SER A 33 -32.14 -30.67 -4.35
C SER A 33 -30.94 -30.36 -3.47
N THR A 34 -29.75 -30.70 -3.97
CA THR A 34 -28.50 -30.22 -3.40
C THR A 34 -28.52 -28.70 -3.52
N PRO A 35 -28.46 -27.92 -2.43
CA PRO A 35 -28.32 -26.48 -2.55
C PRO A 35 -27.00 -26.21 -3.26
N ALA A 36 -27.08 -25.57 -4.43
CA ALA A 36 -25.91 -25.08 -5.14
C ALA A 36 -25.14 -24.17 -4.19
N VAL A 37 -23.93 -24.59 -3.81
CA VAL A 37 -23.00 -23.74 -3.09
C VAL A 37 -22.77 -22.51 -3.97
N PRO A 38 -23.08 -21.28 -3.51
CA PRO A 38 -22.87 -20.11 -4.33
C PRO A 38 -21.37 -19.97 -4.62
N THR A 39 -20.99 -20.24 -5.87
CA THR A 39 -19.65 -19.98 -6.37
C THR A 39 -19.38 -18.48 -6.20
N PRO A 40 -18.35 -18.07 -5.46
CA PRO A 40 -18.07 -16.66 -5.27
C PRO A 40 -17.84 -15.99 -6.62
N THR A 41 -18.57 -14.91 -6.86
CA THR A 41 -18.60 -14.17 -8.12
C THR A 41 -17.18 -13.76 -8.52
N PRO A 42 -16.65 -14.15 -9.70
CA PRO A 42 -15.26 -13.93 -10.10
C PRO A 42 -14.87 -12.44 -10.20
N LEU A 43 -15.86 -11.56 -10.32
CA LEU A 43 -15.69 -10.11 -10.38
C LEU A 43 -15.06 -9.52 -9.10
N LEU A 44 -15.41 -10.03 -7.92
CA LEU A 44 -14.83 -9.55 -6.65
C LEU A 44 -13.41 -10.08 -6.42
N ALA A 45 -13.08 -11.26 -6.95
CA ALA A 45 -11.74 -11.83 -6.88
C ALA A 45 -10.74 -11.09 -7.77
N GLY A 46 -11.17 -10.66 -8.97
CA GLY A 46 -10.34 -9.89 -9.91
C GLY A 46 -9.92 -8.52 -9.40
N LEU A 47 -10.82 -7.81 -8.70
CA LEU A 47 -10.52 -6.49 -8.10
C LEU A 47 -9.49 -6.58 -6.97
N ARG A 48 -9.48 -7.68 -6.22
CA ARG A 48 -8.56 -7.91 -5.10
C ARG A 48 -7.11 -8.15 -5.55
N GLY A 49 -6.91 -8.65 -6.78
CA GLY A 49 -5.58 -8.91 -7.33
C GLY A 49 -4.84 -7.66 -7.81
N TRP A 50 -5.57 -6.58 -8.13
CA TRP A 50 -4.99 -5.31 -8.60
C TRP A 50 -4.93 -4.24 -7.51
N ALA A 51 -5.72 -4.39 -6.44
CA ALA A 51 -5.76 -3.44 -5.34
C ALA A 51 -4.46 -3.44 -4.52
N TYR A 52 -3.77 -2.30 -4.52
CA TYR A 52 -2.72 -1.97 -3.58
C TYR A 52 -3.36 -1.30 -2.36
N LEU A 53 -3.53 -2.07 -1.28
CA LEU A 53 -4.09 -1.60 -0.01
C LEU A 53 -3.13 -1.95 1.12
N HIS A 54 -2.57 -0.93 1.77
CA HIS A 54 -1.64 -1.11 2.88
C HIS A 54 -1.87 -0.09 3.99
N GLY A 55 -1.74 -0.56 5.23
CA GLY A 55 -1.55 0.33 6.39
C GLY A 55 -0.06 0.48 6.67
N GLU A 56 0.38 1.68 7.06
CA GLU A 56 1.72 1.93 7.58
C GLU A 56 1.65 2.72 8.88
N VAL A 57 2.43 2.31 9.87
CA VAL A 57 2.72 3.09 11.08
C VAL A 57 4.22 3.29 11.14
N TRP A 58 4.67 4.51 11.38
CA TRP A 58 6.08 4.88 11.27
C TRP A 58 6.43 6.04 12.19
N ALA A 59 7.72 6.27 12.36
CA ALA A 59 8.30 7.43 13.04
C ALA A 59 9.34 8.06 12.11
N SER A 60 9.46 9.39 12.15
CA SER A 60 10.52 10.13 11.48
C SER A 60 11.05 11.26 12.36
N GLU A 61 12.13 11.89 11.91
CA GLU A 61 12.73 13.06 12.56
C GLU A 61 11.78 14.26 12.65
N SER A 62 10.89 14.41 11.66
CA SER A 62 9.97 15.54 11.54
C SER A 62 8.59 15.23 12.13
N LEU A 63 8.18 13.96 12.11
CA LEU A 63 6.88 13.48 12.57
C LEU A 63 7.11 12.22 13.44
N PRO A 64 7.20 12.37 14.77
CA PRO A 64 7.61 11.29 15.67
C PRO A 64 6.72 10.06 15.63
N LEU A 65 5.42 10.23 15.34
CA LEU A 65 4.47 9.13 15.28
C LEU A 65 3.46 9.40 14.16
N GLY A 66 3.54 8.63 13.09
CA GLY A 66 2.73 8.76 11.89
C GLY A 66 2.02 7.46 11.53
N ALA A 67 0.83 7.59 10.95
CA ALA A 67 0.08 6.50 10.37
C ALA A 67 -0.48 6.91 9.01
N THR A 68 -0.43 6.01 8.03
CA THR A 68 -0.96 6.25 6.68
C THR A 68 -1.67 5.02 6.15
N VAL A 69 -2.69 5.24 5.33
CA VAL A 69 -3.31 4.22 4.48
C VAL A 69 -2.94 4.51 3.03
N LYS A 70 -2.50 3.49 2.31
CA LYS A 70 -2.18 3.52 0.88
C LYS A 70 -3.24 2.74 0.13
N VAL A 71 -3.89 3.35 -0.86
CA VAL A 71 -4.99 2.74 -1.63
C VAL A 71 -4.87 3.08 -3.12
N GLY A 72 -4.95 2.08 -3.99
CA GLY A 72 -4.91 2.27 -5.44
C GLY A 72 -4.33 1.06 -6.16
N VAL A 73 -3.40 1.28 -7.08
CA VAL A 73 -2.60 0.23 -7.73
C VAL A 73 -1.12 0.48 -7.46
N ARG A 74 -0.26 -0.53 -7.68
CA ARG A 74 1.19 -0.39 -7.40
C ARG A 74 1.82 0.79 -8.13
N GLN A 75 1.42 1.04 -9.37
CA GLN A 75 1.98 2.09 -10.21
C GLN A 75 1.58 3.50 -9.76
N ALA A 76 0.41 3.63 -9.14
CA ALA A 76 -0.12 4.89 -8.62
C ALA A 76 -1.15 4.59 -7.51
N TYR A 77 -0.86 5.04 -6.30
CA TYR A 77 -1.77 4.96 -5.17
C TYR A 77 -1.89 6.30 -4.45
N LEU A 78 -3.06 6.51 -3.85
CA LEU A 78 -3.32 7.61 -2.92
C LEU A 78 -2.80 7.21 -1.53
N ILE A 79 -2.30 8.21 -0.81
CA ILE A 79 -1.89 8.10 0.58
C ILE A 79 -2.73 9.08 1.39
N ILE A 80 -3.31 8.62 2.50
CA ILE A 80 -4.00 9.47 3.47
C ILE A 80 -3.37 9.16 4.82
N GLY A 81 -3.05 10.19 5.60
CA GLY A 81 -2.36 9.99 6.87
C GLY A 81 -2.70 11.00 7.94
N ALA A 82 -2.36 10.58 9.16
CA ALA A 82 -2.33 11.43 10.33
C ALA A 82 -0.99 11.20 11.05
N ALA A 83 -0.48 12.25 11.70
CA ALA A 83 0.70 12.16 12.52
C ALA A 83 0.50 12.98 13.80
N PHE A 84 1.24 12.63 14.83
CA PHE A 84 1.18 13.27 16.12
C PHE A 84 2.58 13.38 16.71
N ALA A 85 2.86 14.53 17.28
CA ALA A 85 4.07 14.79 18.05
C ALA A 85 3.68 15.00 19.52
N PRO A 86 3.85 13.97 20.38
CA PRO A 86 3.35 13.98 21.76
C PRO A 86 4.09 14.94 22.69
N ALA A 87 5.36 15.23 22.42
CA ALA A 87 6.20 16.10 23.22
C ALA A 87 7.28 16.75 22.34
N GLY A 88 7.64 18.00 22.64
CA GLY A 88 8.61 18.78 21.88
C GLY A 88 8.08 20.17 21.51
N ARG A 89 8.90 20.97 20.82
CA ARG A 89 8.51 22.33 20.39
C ARG A 89 7.42 22.31 19.30
N HIS A 90 7.27 21.19 18.61
CA HIS A 90 6.12 20.86 17.75
C HIS A 90 5.16 19.95 18.48
N SER A 91 4.43 20.46 19.46
CA SER A 91 3.29 19.70 20.00
C SER A 91 2.10 19.90 19.06
N GLY A 92 1.61 18.83 18.44
CA GLY A 92 0.49 18.98 17.52
C GLY A 92 0.13 17.71 16.76
N ALA A 93 -1.09 17.75 16.23
CA ALA A 93 -1.54 16.78 15.24
C ALA A 93 -1.24 17.31 13.84
N ALA A 94 -0.98 16.40 12.92
CA ALA A 94 -0.89 16.69 11.51
C ALA A 94 -1.78 15.72 10.76
N TRP A 95 -2.28 16.15 9.62
CA TRP A 95 -2.95 15.29 8.66
C TRP A 95 -2.38 15.58 7.28
N GLY A 96 -2.42 14.60 6.41
CA GLY A 96 -1.77 14.71 5.12
C GLY A 96 -2.36 13.80 4.07
N VAL A 97 -2.09 14.17 2.83
CA VAL A 97 -2.43 13.39 1.65
C VAL A 97 -1.21 13.28 0.75
N GLY A 98 -1.18 12.26 -0.08
CA GLY A 98 -0.05 12.05 -0.96
C GLY A 98 -0.34 11.10 -2.10
N LEU A 99 0.66 10.94 -2.94
CA LEU A 99 0.68 9.99 -4.03
C LEU A 99 1.95 9.17 -3.92
N GLY A 100 1.90 7.93 -4.37
CA GLY A 100 3.09 7.12 -4.44
C GLY A 100 3.02 6.03 -5.48
N THR A 101 4.17 5.38 -5.64
CA THR A 101 4.36 4.26 -6.55
C THR A 101 5.23 3.21 -5.89
N ALA A 102 4.98 1.95 -6.20
CA ALA A 102 5.72 0.80 -5.70
C ALA A 102 6.09 -0.10 -6.88
N SER A 103 7.32 -0.59 -6.83
CA SER A 103 7.81 -1.57 -7.80
C SER A 103 7.32 -2.98 -7.46
N GLN A 104 7.58 -3.93 -8.36
CA GLN A 104 7.39 -5.35 -8.05
C GLN A 104 8.37 -5.80 -6.96
N ALA A 105 7.92 -6.71 -6.09
CA ALA A 105 8.79 -7.28 -5.08
C ALA A 105 9.95 -8.05 -5.75
N ARG A 106 11.18 -7.74 -5.36
CA ARG A 106 12.39 -8.48 -5.73
C ARG A 106 12.81 -9.31 -4.51
N GLY A 107 12.43 -10.58 -4.51
CA GLY A 107 12.56 -11.43 -3.32
C GLY A 107 11.67 -10.91 -2.18
N ARG A 108 12.28 -10.49 -1.07
CA ARG A 108 11.57 -9.95 0.11
C ARG A 108 11.49 -8.42 0.13
N PHE A 109 12.00 -7.74 -0.90
CA PHE A 109 12.15 -6.29 -0.92
C PHE A 109 11.24 -5.63 -1.95
N THR A 110 10.58 -4.56 -1.55
CA THR A 110 9.71 -3.75 -2.41
C THR A 110 10.10 -2.28 -2.30
N PRO A 111 10.87 -1.76 -3.27
CA PRO A 111 11.10 -0.32 -3.40
C PRO A 111 9.81 0.44 -3.70
N SER A 112 9.62 1.59 -3.06
CA SER A 112 8.54 2.55 -3.32
C SER A 112 9.00 3.99 -3.23
N LEU A 113 8.25 4.90 -3.84
CA LEU A 113 8.47 6.34 -3.77
C LEU A 113 7.14 7.01 -3.43
N ASP A 114 7.12 7.76 -2.33
CA ASP A 114 5.96 8.55 -1.92
C ASP A 114 6.27 10.04 -1.94
N VAL A 115 5.27 10.85 -2.25
CA VAL A 115 5.24 12.30 -2.01
C VAL A 115 4.01 12.60 -1.17
N LEU A 116 4.19 13.24 -0.02
CA LEU A 116 3.10 13.63 0.88
C LEU A 116 3.15 15.12 1.15
N LEU A 117 1.97 15.71 1.30
CA LEU A 117 1.78 17.04 1.84
C LEU A 117 1.05 16.92 3.18
N TRP A 118 1.67 17.45 4.22
CA TRP A 118 1.15 17.49 5.57
C TRP A 118 0.74 18.91 5.93
N TRP A 119 -0.42 19.06 6.57
CA TRP A 119 -0.84 20.27 7.25
C TRP A 119 -0.61 20.08 8.75
N LEU A 120 0.27 20.91 9.31
CA LEU A 120 0.66 20.83 10.71
C LEU A 120 -0.27 21.71 11.53
N ASN A 121 -1.01 21.11 12.47
CA ASN A 121 -1.81 21.83 13.45
C ASN A 121 -0.96 21.97 14.73
N GLY A 122 -0.06 22.97 14.71
CA GLY A 122 0.79 23.34 15.84
C GLY A 122 0.53 24.77 16.29
N ASN A 123 0.84 25.06 17.56
CA ASN A 123 0.61 26.36 18.19
C ASN A 123 1.82 27.31 18.01
N ASP A 124 2.27 27.51 16.77
CA ASP A 124 3.29 28.53 16.46
C ASP A 124 2.57 29.88 16.32
N GLY A 125 2.26 30.54 17.44
CA GLY A 125 1.34 31.70 17.53
C GLY A 125 1.67 32.93 16.65
N ASP A 126 2.87 33.01 16.09
CA ASP A 126 3.34 34.11 15.23
C ASP A 126 3.41 33.76 13.74
N VAL A 127 3.11 32.50 13.36
CA VAL A 127 3.26 32.00 11.99
C VAL A 127 1.92 31.38 11.53
N GLY A 128 1.52 31.68 10.30
CA GLY A 128 0.31 31.12 9.70
C GLY A 128 0.41 29.60 9.47
N LYS A 129 -0.62 29.02 8.82
CA LYS A 129 -0.69 27.58 8.52
C LYS A 129 0.63 27.05 7.96
N THR A 130 1.26 26.13 8.69
CA THR A 130 2.50 25.48 8.25
C THR A 130 2.18 24.21 7.47
N GLN A 131 2.90 24.03 6.37
CA GLN A 131 2.83 22.83 5.55
C GLN A 131 4.20 22.16 5.51
N LEU A 132 4.19 20.83 5.37
CA LEU A 132 5.39 20.02 5.20
C LEU A 132 5.19 19.10 4.00
N ALA A 133 5.90 19.37 2.91
CA ALA A 133 6.02 18.46 1.79
C ALA A 133 7.16 17.47 2.08
N GLN A 134 6.90 16.17 1.88
CA GLN A 134 7.84 15.11 2.19
C GLN A 134 7.96 14.13 1.03
N LEU A 135 9.17 13.99 0.48
CA LEU A 135 9.53 12.97 -0.48
C LEU A 135 10.16 11.78 0.27
N ARG A 136 9.68 10.57 0.01
CA ARG A 136 10.11 9.34 0.71
C ARG A 136 10.47 8.23 -0.29
N PRO A 137 11.73 8.12 -0.70
CA PRO A 137 12.25 6.86 -1.24
C PRO A 137 12.26 5.82 -0.12
N GLN A 138 11.51 4.75 -0.28
CA GLN A 138 11.35 3.71 0.74
C GLN A 138 11.77 2.34 0.22
N LEU A 139 12.22 1.50 1.15
CA LEU A 139 12.38 0.08 0.96
C LEU A 139 11.51 -0.65 1.98
N ALA A 140 10.60 -1.49 1.51
CA ALA A 140 9.84 -2.40 2.37
C ALA A 140 10.44 -3.80 2.34
N TRP A 141 10.75 -4.35 3.50
CA TRP A 141 11.30 -5.68 3.70
C TRP A 141 10.28 -6.59 4.37
N GLN A 142 9.79 -7.60 3.66
CA GLN A 142 8.86 -8.59 4.20
C GLN A 142 9.52 -9.38 5.34
N LEU A 143 8.91 -9.44 6.52
CA LEU A 143 9.43 -10.18 7.68
C LEU A 143 9.38 -11.70 7.50
N LYS A 144 8.45 -12.17 6.67
CA LYS A 144 8.35 -13.54 6.18
C LYS A 144 8.06 -13.48 4.69
N GLN A 145 8.68 -14.33 3.89
CA GLN A 145 8.42 -14.37 2.44
C GLN A 145 6.93 -14.65 2.19
N GLY A 146 6.29 -13.80 1.40
CA GLY A 146 4.84 -13.85 1.13
C GLY A 146 3.96 -13.39 2.30
N GLY A 147 4.54 -12.90 3.40
CA GLY A 147 3.82 -12.35 4.53
C GLY A 147 3.34 -10.91 4.29
N ARG A 148 2.30 -10.51 5.02
CA ARG A 148 1.74 -9.14 4.98
C ARG A 148 2.61 -8.09 5.68
N TRP A 149 3.31 -8.50 6.73
CA TRP A 149 4.10 -7.61 7.57
C TRP A 149 5.45 -7.28 6.94
N GLN A 150 5.74 -5.99 6.79
CA GLN A 150 6.98 -5.49 6.21
C GLN A 150 7.58 -4.40 7.10
N LEU A 151 8.88 -4.47 7.34
CA LEU A 151 9.61 -3.32 7.88
C LEU A 151 9.81 -2.34 6.72
N VAL A 152 9.41 -1.09 6.89
CA VAL A 152 9.55 -0.05 5.86
C VAL A 152 10.39 1.09 6.38
N GLY A 153 11.33 1.57 5.58
CA GLY A 153 12.15 2.71 5.96
C GLY A 153 12.93 3.27 4.79
N GLY A 154 13.56 4.42 5.03
CA GLY A 154 14.37 5.09 4.01
C GLY A 154 14.61 6.55 4.35
N PRO A 155 15.42 7.24 3.53
CA PRO A 155 15.62 8.67 3.67
C PRO A 155 14.31 9.43 3.37
N THR A 156 14.23 10.65 3.89
CA THR A 156 13.18 11.62 3.58
C THR A 156 13.83 12.92 3.12
N LEU A 157 13.15 13.65 2.23
CA LEU A 157 13.47 15.04 1.94
C LEU A 157 12.26 15.88 2.33
N ASN A 158 12.49 16.80 3.26
CA ASN A 158 11.45 17.57 3.91
C ASN A 158 11.55 19.03 3.49
N LEU A 159 10.47 19.57 2.92
CA LEU A 159 10.31 20.98 2.62
C LEU A 159 9.16 21.53 3.46
N ALA A 160 9.48 22.31 4.48
CA ALA A 160 8.48 23.03 5.23
C ALA A 160 8.26 24.42 4.64
N THR A 161 7.00 24.85 4.65
CA THR A 161 6.61 26.18 4.21
C THR A 161 5.65 26.79 5.23
N ALA A 162 5.80 28.09 5.48
CA ALA A 162 4.89 28.80 6.37
C ALA A 162 4.71 30.25 5.93
N ARG A 163 3.55 30.85 6.26
CA ARG A 163 3.30 32.26 5.99
C ARG A 163 3.64 33.09 7.23
N ARG A 164 4.38 34.18 7.02
CA ARG A 164 4.73 35.11 8.09
C ARG A 164 3.53 36.00 8.42
N THR A 165 3.21 36.12 9.70
CA THR A 165 2.27 37.12 10.19
C THR A 165 2.95 38.49 10.21
N VAL A 166 2.30 39.50 9.63
CA VAL A 166 2.84 40.87 9.52
C VAL A 166 3.08 41.45 10.92
N GLY A 167 4.28 41.98 11.17
CA GLY A 167 4.62 42.70 12.40
C GLY A 167 5.39 41.91 13.47
N ALA A 168 5.56 40.59 13.32
CA ALA A 168 6.34 39.76 14.24
C ALA A 168 7.66 39.27 13.62
N ARG A 169 8.70 39.04 14.45
CA ARG A 169 9.83 38.18 14.07
C ARG A 169 9.28 36.74 14.01
N PRO A 170 9.44 36.02 12.89
CA PRO A 170 8.85 34.69 12.75
C PRO A 170 9.51 33.72 13.75
N ARG A 171 8.77 33.37 14.81
CA ARG A 171 9.11 32.24 15.68
C ARG A 171 8.53 30.99 15.05
N TRP A 172 9.23 30.47 14.05
CA TRP A 172 8.85 29.25 13.36
C TRP A 172 9.72 28.11 13.85
N SER A 173 9.14 27.14 14.54
CA SER A 173 9.95 26.11 15.17
C SER A 173 10.23 24.92 14.24
N VAL A 174 9.50 24.78 13.12
CA VAL A 174 9.50 23.55 12.29
C VAL A 174 10.83 23.37 11.59
N GLY A 175 11.49 22.23 11.83
CA GLY A 175 12.79 21.94 11.23
C GLY A 175 13.97 22.72 11.81
N GLN A 176 13.81 23.54 12.85
CA GLN A 176 14.88 24.38 13.39
C GLN A 176 16.09 23.59 13.94
N ASP A 177 15.84 22.37 14.42
CA ASP A 177 16.84 21.49 15.05
C ASP A 177 17.39 20.46 14.05
N GLN A 178 17.12 20.67 12.75
CA GLN A 178 17.52 19.76 11.68
C GLN A 178 18.74 20.30 10.95
N TRP A 179 19.43 19.42 10.23
CA TRP A 179 20.52 19.84 9.36
C TRP A 179 19.95 20.50 8.09
N LEU A 180 19.73 21.81 8.15
CA LEU A 180 19.12 22.57 7.06
C LEU A 180 20.06 22.65 5.85
N TRP A 181 19.57 22.22 4.69
CA TRP A 181 20.22 22.46 3.40
C TRP A 181 19.86 23.82 2.82
N PHE A 182 18.68 24.34 3.18
CA PHE A 182 18.21 25.64 2.75
C PHE A 182 17.27 26.24 3.80
N GLU A 183 17.39 27.54 4.01
CA GLU A 183 16.51 28.34 4.85
C GLU A 183 16.31 29.71 4.20
N SER A 184 15.06 30.16 4.08
CA SER A 184 14.73 31.53 3.70
C SER A 184 13.69 32.10 4.66
N PHE A 185 14.04 33.22 5.29
CA PHE A 185 13.14 34.01 6.14
C PHE A 185 12.79 35.38 5.56
N ASP A 186 13.53 35.80 4.53
CA ASP A 186 13.37 37.11 3.91
C ASP A 186 12.22 37.14 2.90
N ASP A 187 11.85 35.97 2.37
CA ASP A 187 10.74 35.80 1.44
C ASP A 187 9.43 35.40 2.14
N GLN A 188 8.31 35.80 1.53
CA GLN A 188 7.00 35.18 1.78
C GLN A 188 6.72 34.21 0.63
N PRO A 189 6.75 32.88 0.84
CA PRO A 189 6.71 32.16 2.13
C PRO A 189 8.07 31.88 2.78
N LEU A 190 8.05 31.64 4.10
CA LEU A 190 9.19 31.09 4.86
C LEU A 190 9.43 29.65 4.41
N LEU A 191 10.69 29.26 4.21
CA LEU A 191 11.05 27.96 3.67
C LEU A 191 12.19 27.33 4.46
N ARG A 192 12.09 26.02 4.70
CA ARG A 192 13.17 25.18 5.24
C ARG A 192 13.21 23.86 4.51
N LEU A 193 14.41 23.47 4.08
CA LEU A 193 14.67 22.19 3.42
C LEU A 193 15.70 21.42 4.23
N TRP A 194 15.42 20.15 4.54
CA TRP A 194 16.40 19.28 5.20
C TRP A 194 16.20 17.81 4.81
N PRO A 195 17.27 17.01 4.85
CA PRO A 195 17.17 15.56 4.75
C PRO A 195 16.73 14.96 6.09
N GLY A 196 16.09 13.81 6.04
CA GLY A 196 15.66 13.05 7.21
C GLY A 196 15.64 11.55 6.97
N VAL A 197 15.06 10.80 7.90
CA VAL A 197 14.94 9.34 7.86
C VAL A 197 13.64 8.90 8.53
N GLN A 198 13.05 7.83 8.01
CA GLN A 198 11.88 7.23 8.63
C GLN A 198 12.01 5.71 8.73
N LEU A 199 11.33 5.16 9.72
CA LEU A 199 11.23 3.72 9.93
C LEU A 199 9.83 3.37 10.46
N GLY A 200 9.30 2.24 10.03
CA GLY A 200 7.97 1.79 10.43
C GLY A 200 7.62 0.38 9.99
N LEU A 201 6.36 0.04 10.19
CA LEU A 201 5.76 -1.23 9.82
C LEU A 201 4.62 -1.02 8.82
N ARG A 202 4.61 -1.84 7.78
CA ARG A 202 3.53 -1.94 6.78
C ARG A 202 2.79 -3.28 6.93
N PHE A 203 1.47 -3.28 6.76
CA PHE A 203 0.61 -4.47 6.84
C PHE A 203 -0.49 -4.52 5.78
#